data_AF-A0A6L7W6A6-F1
#
_entry.id   AF-A0A6L7W6A6-F1
#
_cell.length_a   1.000
_cell.length_b   1.000
_cell.length_c   1.000
_cell.angle_alpha   90.00
_cell.angle_beta   90.00
_cell.angle_gamma   90.00
#
_symmetry.space_group_name_H-M   'P 1'
#
loop_
_entity.id
_entity.type
_entity.pdbx_description
1 polymer ?
#
loop_
_entity_poly.entity_id
_entity_poly.type
_entity_poly.pdbx_seq_one_letter_code
_entity_poly.pdbx_strand_id
1 'polypeptide(L)'
;MNRFNQFRSGYPPETTEQYWERILGLEQLLADYPNTFLKGDISITLLGYYQHVTDDPHLLIELSDRMLALRMHANGTYETAARILVDKGIRSDKTLLYAQNALKEALQKQKKWGGNGRGELICRDLLARAYQLVGQHGRAVAEAKTVILGWQTREDLGDLELAYRQASVDKAKTHLLRIYIDQKAWTEAYELASELLLSSVIRTDIAELWSQAYAGKFGSGAGMSKAYVALKARWDKKI
;
A
#
# COMPACT_ATOMS: atom_id res chain seq x y z
N MET A 1 23.46 -10.51 -21.26
CA MET A 1 23.39 -9.28 -20.43
C MET A 1 22.60 -8.16 -21.11
N ASN A 2 22.75 -7.93 -22.43
CA ASN A 2 22.04 -6.86 -23.15
C ASN A 2 20.50 -7.03 -23.21
N ARG A 3 19.99 -8.26 -23.39
CA ARG A 3 18.54 -8.53 -23.51
C ARG A 3 17.74 -8.29 -22.22
N PHE A 4 18.25 -8.69 -21.05
CA PHE A 4 17.54 -8.40 -19.78
C PHE A 4 17.39 -6.90 -19.54
N ASN A 5 18.46 -6.13 -19.79
CA ASN A 5 18.40 -4.67 -19.65
C ASN A 5 17.45 -4.05 -20.67
N GLN A 6 17.36 -4.56 -21.91
CA GLN A 6 16.36 -4.10 -22.87
C GLN A 6 14.93 -4.23 -22.33
N PHE A 7 14.63 -5.30 -21.58
CA PHE A 7 13.31 -5.49 -20.96
C PHE A 7 13.14 -4.66 -19.69
N ARG A 8 14.20 -4.47 -18.89
CA ARG A 8 14.15 -3.79 -17.58
C ARG A 8 14.28 -2.25 -17.66
N SER A 9 15.16 -1.72 -18.49
CA SER A 9 15.63 -0.33 -18.44
C SER A 9 15.16 0.55 -19.61
N GLY A 10 14.01 0.22 -20.21
CA GLY A 10 13.32 1.11 -21.15
C GLY A 10 12.46 2.14 -20.44
N TYR A 11 11.81 3.02 -21.21
CA TYR A 11 10.66 3.78 -20.71
C TYR A 11 9.67 2.81 -20.06
N PRO A 12 9.09 3.15 -18.89
CA PRO A 12 8.12 2.29 -18.24
C PRO A 12 6.97 1.98 -19.22
N PRO A 13 6.51 0.72 -19.31
CA PRO A 13 5.41 0.39 -20.20
C PRO A 13 4.17 1.25 -19.87
N GLU A 14 3.61 1.87 -20.89
CA GLU A 14 2.44 2.76 -20.76
C GLU A 14 1.15 2.04 -21.15
N THR A 15 1.24 0.94 -21.91
CA THR A 15 0.08 0.16 -22.34
C THR A 15 0.17 -1.30 -21.92
N THR A 16 -0.99 -1.95 -21.82
CA THR A 16 -1.12 -3.38 -21.50
C THR A 16 -0.33 -4.25 -22.48
N GLU A 17 -0.33 -3.91 -23.77
CA GLU A 17 0.41 -4.64 -24.81
C GLU A 17 1.92 -4.58 -24.56
N GLN A 18 2.43 -3.39 -24.21
CA GLN A 18 3.84 -3.23 -23.89
C GLN A 18 4.23 -4.07 -22.66
N TYR A 19 3.38 -4.14 -21.63
CA TYR A 19 3.62 -5.04 -20.49
C TYR A 19 3.69 -6.50 -20.94
N TRP A 20 2.77 -6.97 -21.79
CA TRP A 20 2.80 -8.33 -22.32
C TRP A 20 4.04 -8.64 -23.14
N GLU A 21 4.50 -7.72 -24.00
CA GLU A 21 5.75 -7.88 -24.74
C GLU A 21 6.95 -8.07 -23.81
N ARG A 22 7.02 -7.29 -22.72
CA ARG A 22 8.09 -7.43 -21.72
C ARG A 22 8.01 -8.75 -20.96
N ILE A 23 6.79 -9.15 -20.57
CA ILE A 23 6.54 -10.42 -19.87
C ILE A 23 7.00 -11.59 -20.73
N LEU A 24 6.50 -11.69 -21.97
CA LEU A 24 6.84 -12.77 -22.90
C LEU A 24 8.35 -12.82 -23.18
N GLY A 25 8.99 -11.67 -23.35
CA GLY A 25 10.44 -11.59 -23.56
C GLY A 25 11.26 -12.09 -22.36
N LEU A 26 10.80 -11.82 -21.13
CA LEU A 26 11.44 -12.30 -19.91
C LEU A 26 11.20 -13.79 -19.66
N GLU A 27 10.00 -14.29 -19.94
CA GLU A 27 9.69 -15.72 -19.87
C GLU A 27 10.51 -16.52 -20.90
N GLN A 28 10.61 -16.02 -22.14
CA GLN A 28 11.46 -16.63 -23.16
C GLN A 28 12.93 -16.64 -22.73
N LEU A 29 13.42 -15.57 -22.10
CA LEU A 29 14.79 -15.52 -21.59
C LEU A 29 15.04 -16.59 -20.51
N LEU A 30 14.05 -16.87 -19.65
CA LEU A 30 14.14 -17.95 -18.67
C LEU A 30 14.08 -19.34 -19.32
N ALA A 31 13.28 -19.50 -20.37
CA ALA A 31 13.18 -20.75 -21.13
C ALA A 31 14.48 -21.06 -21.89
N ASP A 32 15.06 -20.05 -22.55
CA ASP A 32 16.32 -20.18 -23.31
C ASP A 32 17.53 -20.41 -22.40
N TYR A 33 17.52 -19.78 -21.21
CA TYR A 33 18.65 -19.81 -20.26
C TYR A 33 18.20 -20.22 -18.86
N PRO A 34 17.76 -21.48 -18.67
CA PRO A 34 17.16 -21.94 -17.43
C PRO A 34 18.13 -22.04 -16.27
N ASN A 35 19.42 -21.72 -16.43
CA ASN A 35 20.43 -21.67 -15.35
C ASN A 35 21.08 -20.28 -15.20
N THR A 36 20.44 -19.23 -15.73
CA THR A 36 20.96 -17.87 -15.63
C THR A 36 21.08 -17.40 -14.17
N PHE A 37 22.16 -16.67 -13.85
CA PHE A 37 22.33 -16.01 -12.55
C PHE A 37 21.32 -14.86 -12.34
N LEU A 38 20.65 -14.41 -13.42
CA LEU A 38 19.67 -13.32 -13.40
C LEU A 38 18.27 -13.75 -12.95
N LYS A 39 18.03 -15.05 -12.69
CA LYS A 39 16.69 -15.57 -12.35
C LYS A 39 15.98 -14.76 -11.28
N GLY A 40 16.69 -14.40 -10.21
CA GLY A 40 16.14 -13.60 -9.12
C GLY A 40 15.70 -12.21 -9.58
N ASP A 41 16.52 -11.51 -10.37
CA ASP A 41 16.16 -10.17 -10.87
C ASP A 41 15.01 -10.24 -11.87
N ILE A 42 15.02 -11.25 -12.75
CA ILE A 42 13.92 -11.51 -13.68
C ILE A 42 12.62 -11.78 -12.92
N SER A 43 12.65 -12.56 -11.83
CA SER A 43 11.45 -12.86 -11.05
C SER A 43 10.84 -11.61 -10.38
N ILE A 44 11.68 -10.69 -9.89
CA ILE A 44 11.23 -9.39 -9.34
C ILE A 44 10.57 -8.56 -10.46
N THR A 45 11.23 -8.48 -11.63
CA THR A 45 10.69 -7.71 -12.76
C THR A 45 9.40 -8.31 -13.31
N LEU A 46 9.30 -9.63 -13.43
CA LEU A 46 8.10 -10.32 -13.87
C LEU A 46 6.92 -10.04 -12.93
N LEU A 47 7.09 -10.22 -11.61
CA LEU A 47 6.06 -9.88 -10.64
C LEU A 47 5.64 -8.40 -10.77
N GLY A 48 6.62 -7.52 -10.94
CA GLY A 48 6.40 -6.09 -11.16
C GLY A 48 5.63 -5.74 -12.43
N TYR A 49 5.68 -6.56 -13.49
CA TYR A 49 4.88 -6.39 -14.71
C TYR A 49 3.53 -7.08 -14.65
N TYR A 50 3.46 -8.30 -14.11
CA TYR A 50 2.20 -9.03 -13.99
C TYR A 50 1.17 -8.28 -13.17
N GLN A 51 1.56 -7.58 -12.09
CA GLN A 51 0.61 -6.77 -11.32
C GLN A 51 -0.13 -5.71 -12.16
N HIS A 52 0.39 -5.30 -13.32
CA HIS A 52 -0.28 -4.30 -14.17
C HIS A 52 -1.24 -4.92 -15.18
N VAL A 53 -1.13 -6.22 -15.46
CA VAL A 53 -1.92 -6.90 -16.51
C VAL A 53 -2.83 -8.00 -15.99
N THR A 54 -2.72 -8.35 -14.70
CA THR A 54 -3.59 -9.35 -14.08
C THR A 54 -4.07 -8.92 -12.70
N ASP A 55 -5.27 -9.39 -12.37
CA ASP A 55 -5.85 -9.37 -11.02
C ASP A 55 -5.99 -10.80 -10.45
N ASP A 56 -5.48 -11.83 -11.13
CA ASP A 56 -5.51 -13.22 -10.67
C ASP A 56 -4.69 -13.38 -9.38
N PRO A 57 -5.35 -13.65 -8.23
CA PRO A 57 -4.66 -13.78 -6.95
C PRO A 57 -3.70 -14.96 -6.91
N HIS A 58 -4.04 -16.08 -7.58
CA HIS A 58 -3.22 -17.29 -7.54
C HIS A 58 -1.90 -17.07 -8.26
N LEU A 59 -1.95 -16.47 -9.44
CA LEU A 59 -0.75 -16.14 -10.22
C LEU A 59 0.15 -15.14 -9.47
N LEU A 60 -0.42 -14.09 -8.87
CA LEU A 60 0.36 -13.09 -8.12
C LEU A 60 1.01 -13.69 -6.87
N ILE A 61 0.33 -14.61 -6.18
CA ILE A 61 0.91 -15.34 -5.05
C ILE A 61 2.04 -16.27 -5.53
N GLU A 62 1.83 -17.02 -6.61
CA GLU A 62 2.82 -17.93 -7.15
C GLU A 62 4.11 -17.19 -7.58
N LEU A 63 3.96 -16.09 -8.32
CA LEU A 63 5.08 -15.24 -8.72
C LEU A 63 5.81 -14.65 -7.51
N SER A 64 5.08 -14.26 -6.46
CA SER A 64 5.67 -13.80 -5.20
C SER A 64 6.48 -14.90 -4.52
N ASP A 65 5.94 -16.12 -4.41
CA ASP A 65 6.63 -17.26 -3.83
C ASP A 65 7.90 -17.63 -4.62
N ARG A 66 7.82 -17.63 -5.96
CA ARG A 66 8.98 -17.88 -6.84
C ARG A 66 10.07 -16.82 -6.66
N MET A 67 9.67 -15.54 -6.60
CA MET A 67 10.59 -14.43 -6.34
C MET A 67 11.29 -14.59 -4.99
N LEU A 68 10.51 -14.86 -3.92
CA LEU A 68 11.05 -15.04 -2.58
C LEU A 68 11.99 -16.25 -2.51
N ALA A 69 11.66 -17.37 -3.17
CA ALA A 69 12.56 -18.54 -3.21
C ALA A 69 13.93 -18.23 -3.82
N LEU A 70 14.00 -17.31 -4.79
CA LEU A 70 15.25 -16.93 -5.46
C LEU A 70 16.01 -15.79 -4.78
N ARG A 71 15.31 -14.94 -4.02
CA ARG A 71 15.84 -13.68 -3.48
C ARG A 71 15.44 -13.43 -2.03
N MET A 72 15.21 -14.47 -1.22
CA MET A 72 14.71 -14.34 0.16
C MET A 72 15.55 -13.44 1.08
N HIS A 73 16.82 -13.22 0.76
CA HIS A 73 17.73 -12.36 1.53
C HIS A 73 18.01 -11.00 0.85
N ALA A 74 17.41 -10.75 -0.32
CA ALA A 74 17.50 -9.46 -0.95
C ALA A 74 16.56 -8.49 -0.24
N ASN A 75 17.13 -7.36 0.19
CA ASN A 75 16.43 -6.33 0.93
C ASN A 75 15.15 -5.89 0.21
N GLY A 76 14.02 -5.92 0.92
CA GLY A 76 12.75 -5.37 0.44
C GLY A 76 11.91 -6.31 -0.42
N THR A 77 12.32 -7.57 -0.63
CA THR A 77 11.54 -8.53 -1.43
C THR A 77 10.20 -8.89 -0.78
N TYR A 78 10.17 -9.11 0.55
CA TYR A 78 8.90 -9.28 1.27
C TYR A 78 8.03 -8.03 1.23
N GLU A 79 8.63 -6.84 1.30
CA GLU A 79 7.90 -5.57 1.18
C GLU A 79 7.24 -5.47 -0.20
N THR A 80 7.97 -5.78 -1.28
CA THR A 80 7.43 -5.81 -2.65
C THR A 80 6.28 -6.80 -2.78
N ALA A 81 6.45 -8.05 -2.33
CA ALA A 81 5.40 -9.06 -2.38
C ALA A 81 4.15 -8.61 -1.59
N ALA A 82 4.34 -8.17 -0.34
CA ALA A 82 3.25 -7.70 0.51
C ALA A 82 2.52 -6.51 -0.11
N ARG A 83 3.25 -5.52 -0.64
CA ARG A 83 2.67 -4.33 -1.28
C ARG A 83 1.77 -4.70 -2.44
N ILE A 84 2.23 -5.57 -3.34
CA ILE A 84 1.44 -5.99 -4.51
C ILE A 84 0.16 -6.69 -4.06
N LEU A 85 0.27 -7.68 -3.15
CA LEU A 85 -0.92 -8.41 -2.69
C LEU A 85 -1.92 -7.51 -1.97
N VAL A 86 -1.43 -6.56 -1.16
CA VAL A 86 -2.27 -5.61 -0.45
C VAL A 86 -2.92 -4.59 -1.39
N ASP A 87 -2.17 -4.03 -2.35
CA ASP A 87 -2.68 -3.07 -3.34
C ASP A 87 -3.74 -3.70 -4.25
N LYS A 88 -3.60 -5.00 -4.55
CA LYS A 88 -4.60 -5.81 -5.27
C LYS A 88 -5.76 -6.32 -4.41
N GLY A 89 -5.74 -6.07 -3.10
CA GLY A 89 -6.80 -6.51 -2.20
C GLY A 89 -6.89 -8.04 -2.03
N ILE A 90 -5.80 -8.76 -2.24
CA ILE A 90 -5.76 -10.23 -2.19
C ILE A 90 -5.90 -10.70 -0.74
N ARG A 91 -7.03 -11.37 -0.44
CA ARG A 91 -7.35 -11.94 0.87
C ARG A 91 -6.74 -13.33 1.02
N SER A 92 -5.50 -13.40 1.48
CA SER A 92 -4.76 -14.65 1.67
C SER A 92 -3.89 -14.58 2.92
N ASP A 93 -3.66 -15.72 3.57
CA ASP A 93 -2.68 -15.85 4.66
C ASP A 93 -1.27 -15.45 4.21
N LYS A 94 -0.96 -15.63 2.91
CA LYS A 94 0.30 -15.18 2.32
C LYS A 94 0.47 -13.66 2.35
N THR A 95 -0.61 -12.90 2.12
CA THR A 95 -0.61 -11.43 2.22
C THR A 95 -0.18 -10.99 3.62
N LEU A 96 -0.77 -11.60 4.64
CA LEU A 96 -0.41 -11.31 6.04
C LEU A 96 1.03 -11.76 6.35
N LEU A 97 1.40 -12.98 5.98
CA LEU A 97 2.73 -13.54 6.22
C LEU A 97 3.83 -12.65 5.62
N TYR A 98 3.66 -12.21 4.38
CA TYR A 98 4.66 -11.36 3.72
C TYR A 98 4.75 -9.99 4.38
N ALA A 99 3.63 -9.37 4.78
CA ALA A 99 3.64 -8.10 5.47
C ALA A 99 4.34 -8.19 6.85
N GLN A 100 4.12 -9.29 7.59
CA GLN A 100 4.81 -9.56 8.86
C GLN A 100 6.32 -9.72 8.66
N ASN A 101 6.75 -10.47 7.64
CA ASN A 101 8.16 -10.63 7.33
C ASN A 101 8.81 -9.33 6.85
N ALA A 102 8.11 -8.52 6.05
CA ALA A 102 8.58 -7.20 5.64
C ALA A 102 8.86 -6.29 6.85
N LEU A 103 7.94 -6.24 7.82
CA LEU A 103 8.13 -5.48 9.05
C LEU A 103 9.31 -6.03 9.87
N LYS A 104 9.44 -7.35 9.99
CA LYS A 104 10.56 -7.99 10.70
C LYS A 104 11.90 -7.60 10.08
N GLU A 105 12.01 -7.61 8.75
CA GLU A 105 13.22 -7.18 8.04
C GLU A 105 13.50 -5.69 8.24
N ALA A 106 12.48 -4.83 8.17
CA ALA A 106 12.62 -3.39 8.39
C ALA A 106 13.16 -3.08 9.80
N LEU A 107 12.61 -3.73 10.83
CA LEU A 107 13.06 -3.58 12.22
C LEU A 107 14.50 -4.10 12.42
N GLN A 108 14.84 -5.24 11.83
CA GLN A 108 16.21 -5.77 11.88
C GLN A 108 17.21 -4.84 11.20
N LYS A 109 16.83 -4.28 10.04
CA LYS A 109 17.66 -3.31 9.30
C LYS A 109 17.87 -2.04 10.10
N GLN A 110 16.82 -1.52 10.73
CA GLN A 110 16.92 -0.35 11.61
C GLN A 110 17.88 -0.61 12.77
N LYS A 111 17.76 -1.76 13.44
CA LYS A 111 18.64 -2.15 14.55
C LYS A 111 20.10 -2.32 14.12
N LYS A 112 20.36 -2.92 12.95
CA LYS A 112 21.72 -3.25 12.49
C LYS A 112 22.45 -2.05 11.87
N TRP A 113 21.73 -1.20 11.15
CA TRP A 113 22.34 -0.18 10.29
C TRP A 113 21.95 1.25 10.68
N GLY A 114 21.16 1.45 11.74
CA GLY A 114 20.68 2.77 12.15
C GLY A 114 19.75 3.41 11.11
N GLY A 115 19.01 2.58 10.36
CA GLY A 115 18.14 3.04 9.28
C GLY A 115 17.07 4.04 9.75
N ASN A 116 16.57 4.86 8.82
CA ASN A 116 15.48 5.78 9.13
C ASN A 116 14.18 5.03 9.46
N GLY A 117 13.42 5.55 10.42
CA GLY A 117 12.16 4.98 10.87
C GLY A 117 11.08 4.86 9.79
N ARG A 118 11.29 5.52 8.65
CA ARG A 118 10.42 5.49 7.48
C ARG A 118 10.16 4.07 6.96
N GLY A 119 11.19 3.22 6.87
CA GLY A 119 11.01 1.84 6.37
C GLY A 119 10.07 1.02 7.26
N GLU A 120 10.18 1.21 8.58
CA GLU A 120 9.28 0.58 9.55
C GLU A 120 7.84 1.07 9.36
N LEU A 121 7.61 2.38 9.28
CA LEU A 121 6.26 2.95 9.12
C LEU A 121 5.59 2.47 7.83
N ILE A 122 6.35 2.36 6.73
CA ILE A 122 5.86 1.80 5.46
C ILE A 122 5.43 0.34 5.64
N CYS A 123 6.23 -0.49 6.30
CA CYS A 123 5.90 -1.90 6.51
C CYS A 123 4.74 -2.10 7.49
N ARG A 124 4.60 -1.23 8.50
CA ARG A 124 3.44 -1.22 9.40
C ARG A 124 2.15 -0.85 8.70
N ASP A 125 2.19 0.11 7.77
CA ASP A 125 1.03 0.45 6.95
C ASP A 125 0.58 -0.75 6.09
N LEU A 126 1.54 -1.44 5.45
CA LEU A 126 1.26 -2.69 4.73
C LEU A 126 0.66 -3.76 5.65
N LEU A 127 1.18 -3.90 6.87
CA LEU A 127 0.66 -4.85 7.85
C LEU A 127 -0.75 -4.49 8.32
N ALA A 128 -1.05 -3.21 8.55
CA ALA A 128 -2.39 -2.74 8.90
C ALA A 128 -3.41 -3.14 7.81
N ARG A 129 -3.08 -2.88 6.55
CA ARG A 129 -3.91 -3.23 5.40
C ARG A 129 -4.02 -4.75 5.21
N ALA A 130 -2.95 -5.50 5.43
CA ALA A 130 -3.01 -6.96 5.41
C ALA A 130 -3.94 -7.52 6.51
N TYR A 131 -3.86 -6.97 7.74
CA TYR A 131 -4.80 -7.32 8.81
C TYR A 131 -6.25 -7.00 8.44
N GLN A 132 -6.51 -5.87 7.79
CA GLN A 132 -7.84 -5.52 7.28
C GLN A 132 -8.36 -6.59 6.29
N LEU A 133 -7.53 -7.00 5.32
CA LEU A 133 -7.91 -7.97 4.29
C LEU A 133 -8.26 -9.35 4.85
N VAL A 134 -7.59 -9.77 5.93
CA VAL A 134 -7.89 -11.05 6.61
C VAL A 134 -8.91 -10.91 7.75
N GLY A 135 -9.59 -9.76 7.87
CA GLY A 135 -10.63 -9.52 8.87
C GLY A 135 -10.13 -9.28 10.31
N GLN A 136 -8.82 -9.14 10.52
CA GLN A 136 -8.22 -8.82 11.83
C GLN A 136 -8.26 -7.31 12.12
N HIS A 137 -9.46 -6.76 12.03
CA HIS A 137 -9.82 -5.36 12.12
C HIS A 137 -9.26 -4.61 13.34
N GLY A 138 -9.31 -5.20 14.54
CA GLY A 138 -8.74 -4.56 15.74
C GLY A 138 -7.22 -4.37 15.65
N ARG A 139 -6.51 -5.34 15.06
CA ARG A 139 -5.05 -5.23 14.82
C ARG A 139 -4.74 -4.23 13.70
N ALA A 140 -5.58 -4.19 12.66
CA ALA A 140 -5.46 -3.22 11.58
C ALA A 140 -5.54 -1.77 12.10
N VAL A 141 -6.52 -1.48 12.97
CA VAL A 141 -6.68 -0.15 13.60
C VAL A 141 -5.47 0.20 14.46
N ALA A 142 -4.96 -0.74 15.26
CA ALA A 142 -3.81 -0.52 16.12
C ALA A 142 -2.56 -0.12 15.30
N GLU A 143 -2.23 -0.89 14.27
CA GLU A 143 -1.08 -0.58 13.40
C GLU A 143 -1.27 0.74 12.64
N ALA A 144 -2.46 1.02 12.10
CA ALA A 144 -2.72 2.28 11.41
C ALA A 144 -2.54 3.50 12.33
N LYS A 145 -3.00 3.42 13.58
CA LYS A 145 -2.78 4.48 14.59
C LYS A 145 -1.30 4.64 14.93
N THR A 146 -0.54 3.55 15.04
CA THR A 146 0.92 3.60 15.23
C THR A 146 1.61 4.29 14.05
N VAL A 147 1.18 4.03 12.82
CA VAL A 147 1.74 4.67 11.62
C VAL A 147 1.45 6.18 11.60
N ILE A 148 0.21 6.59 11.87
CA ILE A 148 -0.20 8.00 11.94
C ILE A 148 0.66 8.75 12.97
N LEU A 149 0.73 8.23 14.20
CA LEU A 149 1.53 8.83 15.26
C LEU A 149 3.01 8.88 14.87
N GLY A 150 3.53 7.80 14.29
CA GLY A 150 4.92 7.70 13.87
C GLY A 150 5.30 8.77 12.84
N TRP A 151 4.46 9.02 11.84
CA TRP A 151 4.70 10.09 10.86
C TRP A 151 4.64 11.50 11.45
N GLN A 152 3.84 11.69 12.50
CA GLN A 152 3.70 12.98 13.19
C GLN A 152 4.86 13.29 14.14
N THR A 153 5.39 12.28 14.84
CA THR A 153 6.26 12.51 16.01
C THR A 153 7.68 12.02 15.86
N ARG A 154 7.97 11.11 14.92
CA ARG A 154 9.32 10.56 14.80
C ARG A 154 10.30 11.56 14.21
N GLU A 155 11.45 11.65 14.87
CA GLU A 155 12.57 12.49 14.45
C GLU A 155 13.50 11.74 13.49
N ASP A 156 13.57 10.41 13.59
CA ASP A 156 14.45 9.54 12.81
C ASP A 156 13.93 9.22 11.38
N LEU A 157 13.09 10.09 10.80
CA LEU A 157 12.52 9.90 9.47
C LEU A 157 13.43 10.42 8.34
N GLY A 158 14.55 11.06 8.70
CA GLY A 158 15.41 11.82 7.80
C GLY A 158 14.84 13.19 7.44
N ASP A 159 15.53 13.88 6.54
CA ASP A 159 15.13 15.20 6.03
C ASP A 159 13.96 15.03 5.07
N LEU A 160 12.75 15.13 5.61
CA LEU A 160 11.51 15.11 4.85
C LEU A 160 10.86 16.49 4.91
N GLU A 161 10.51 17.01 3.75
CA GLU A 161 9.67 18.20 3.65
C GLU A 161 8.37 18.02 4.44
N LEU A 162 7.92 19.09 5.08
CA LEU A 162 6.69 19.09 5.89
C LEU A 162 5.48 18.59 5.07
N ALA A 163 5.40 18.98 3.80
CA ALA A 163 4.35 18.53 2.88
C ALA A 163 4.36 17.01 2.66
N TYR A 164 5.54 16.39 2.55
CA TYR A 164 5.67 14.94 2.41
C TYR A 164 5.23 14.19 3.69
N ARG A 165 5.61 14.72 4.85
CA ARG A 165 5.16 14.16 6.14
C ARG A 165 3.64 14.23 6.27
N GLN A 166 3.04 15.39 5.98
CA GLN A 166 1.58 15.54 6.03
C GLN A 166 0.87 14.61 5.03
N ALA A 167 1.36 14.50 3.81
CA ALA A 167 0.83 13.56 2.82
C ALA A 167 0.90 12.10 3.30
N SER A 168 1.93 11.73 4.05
CA SER A 168 2.06 10.37 4.62
C SER A 168 1.09 10.13 5.77
N VAL A 169 0.86 11.14 6.62
CA VAL A 169 -0.19 11.12 7.66
C VAL A 169 -1.58 10.97 7.02
N ASP A 170 -1.88 11.74 5.99
CA ASP A 170 -3.19 11.73 5.32
C ASP A 170 -3.45 10.39 4.63
N LYS A 171 -2.43 9.76 4.02
CA LYS A 171 -2.53 8.39 3.49
C LYS A 171 -2.88 7.39 4.59
N ALA A 172 -2.17 7.42 5.71
CA ALA A 172 -2.40 6.51 6.82
C ALA A 172 -3.79 6.71 7.46
N LYS A 173 -4.25 7.97 7.59
CA LYS A 173 -5.62 8.29 8.02
C LYS A 173 -6.67 7.80 7.02
N THR A 174 -6.41 7.89 5.72
CA THR A 174 -7.31 7.38 4.68
C THR A 174 -7.42 5.84 4.76
N HIS A 175 -6.33 5.13 5.05
CA HIS A 175 -6.38 3.69 5.32
C HIS A 175 -7.16 3.37 6.59
N LEU A 176 -6.94 4.10 7.68
CA LEU A 176 -7.73 3.96 8.92
C LEU A 176 -9.22 4.18 8.68
N LEU A 177 -9.58 5.17 7.85
CA LEU A 177 -10.97 5.42 7.45
C LEU A 177 -11.58 4.21 6.73
N ARG A 178 -10.86 3.62 5.76
CA ARG A 178 -11.32 2.38 5.07
C ARG A 178 -11.52 1.23 6.06
N ILE A 179 -10.63 1.10 7.04
CA ILE A 179 -10.73 0.09 8.10
C ILE A 179 -11.98 0.31 8.97
N TYR A 180 -12.32 1.55 9.32
CA TYR A 180 -13.55 1.85 10.08
C TYR A 180 -14.82 1.60 9.26
N ILE A 181 -14.80 1.92 7.96
CA ILE A 181 -15.92 1.63 7.05
C ILE A 181 -16.17 0.13 6.97
N ASP A 182 -15.13 -0.68 6.77
CA ASP A 182 -15.25 -2.14 6.71
C ASP A 182 -15.85 -2.74 7.99
N GLN A 183 -15.49 -2.18 9.15
CA GLN A 183 -16.01 -2.59 10.46
C GLN A 183 -17.41 -2.05 10.77
N LYS A 184 -17.97 -1.19 9.91
CA LYS A 184 -19.21 -0.45 10.19
C LYS A 184 -19.11 0.42 11.45
N ALA A 185 -17.90 0.87 11.80
CA ALA A 185 -17.64 1.84 12.86
C ALA A 185 -17.99 3.26 12.35
N TRP A 186 -19.28 3.48 12.06
CA TRP A 186 -19.74 4.62 11.28
C TRP A 186 -19.54 5.97 11.95
N THR A 187 -19.53 6.01 13.28
CA THR A 187 -19.28 7.24 14.04
C THR A 187 -17.85 7.71 13.80
N GLU A 188 -16.89 6.82 14.03
CA GLU A 188 -15.45 7.05 13.86
C GLU A 188 -15.10 7.30 12.40
N ALA A 189 -15.68 6.53 11.47
CA ALA A 189 -15.51 6.73 10.04
C ALA A 189 -15.97 8.12 9.61
N TYR A 190 -17.16 8.55 10.05
CA TYR A 190 -17.71 9.85 9.64
C TYR A 190 -16.90 11.02 10.21
N GLU A 191 -16.46 10.92 11.47
CA GLU A 191 -15.64 11.95 12.11
C GLU A 191 -14.30 12.09 11.41
N LEU A 192 -13.59 10.99 11.18
CA LEU A 192 -12.31 10.99 10.48
C LEU A 192 -12.43 11.44 9.03
N ALA A 193 -13.46 10.99 8.31
CA ALA A 193 -13.71 11.44 6.94
C ALA A 193 -14.00 12.94 6.88
N SER A 194 -14.75 13.48 7.84
CA SER A 194 -15.06 14.91 7.90
C SER A 194 -13.81 15.74 8.19
N GLU A 195 -12.91 15.25 9.05
CA GLU A 195 -11.61 15.87 9.29
C GLU A 195 -10.75 15.89 8.01
N LEU A 196 -10.64 14.74 7.34
CA LEU A 196 -9.85 14.57 6.12
C LEU A 196 -10.37 15.41 4.96
N LEU A 197 -11.70 15.50 4.79
CA LEU A 197 -12.32 16.30 3.73
C LEU A 197 -11.97 17.79 3.81
N LEU A 198 -11.61 18.27 5.00
CA LEU A 198 -11.31 19.66 5.27
C LEU A 198 -9.81 19.96 5.30
N SER A 199 -8.99 19.05 5.83
CA SER A 199 -7.58 19.29 6.12
C SER A 199 -6.59 18.53 5.24
N SER A 200 -7.02 17.48 4.55
CA SER A 200 -6.11 16.60 3.80
C SER A 200 -5.48 17.30 2.61
N VAL A 201 -4.17 17.14 2.45
CA VAL A 201 -3.43 17.58 1.26
C VAL A 201 -3.62 16.60 0.09
N ILE A 202 -4.02 15.36 0.38
CA ILE A 202 -4.37 14.36 -0.63
C ILE A 202 -5.89 14.32 -0.74
N ARG A 203 -6.47 14.55 -1.92
CA ARG A 203 -7.93 14.63 -2.08
C ARG A 203 -8.58 13.39 -2.68
N THR A 204 -7.78 12.51 -3.27
CA THR A 204 -8.24 11.30 -3.96
C THR A 204 -9.09 10.44 -3.02
N ASP A 205 -10.24 9.99 -3.50
CA ASP A 205 -11.21 9.10 -2.82
C ASP A 205 -11.87 9.63 -1.53
N ILE A 206 -11.43 10.75 -0.94
CA ILE A 206 -11.95 11.21 0.38
C ILE A 206 -13.43 11.57 0.31
N ALA A 207 -13.88 12.24 -0.76
CA ALA A 207 -15.28 12.63 -0.90
C ALA A 207 -16.21 11.40 -1.01
N GLU A 208 -15.74 10.34 -1.68
CA GLU A 208 -16.46 9.09 -1.79
C GLU A 208 -16.53 8.38 -0.43
N LEU A 209 -15.40 8.23 0.26
CA LEU A 209 -15.33 7.61 1.59
C LEU A 209 -16.16 8.39 2.63
N TRP A 210 -16.18 9.72 2.55
CA TRP A 210 -17.04 10.56 3.38
C TRP A 210 -18.52 10.29 3.12
N SER A 211 -18.91 10.15 1.85
CA SER A 211 -20.29 9.85 1.47
C SER A 211 -20.73 8.47 1.98
N GLN A 212 -19.86 7.47 1.87
CA GLN A 212 -20.08 6.13 2.44
C GLN A 212 -20.25 6.19 3.96
N ALA A 213 -19.36 6.89 4.66
CA ALA A 213 -19.42 7.04 6.12
C ALA A 213 -20.67 7.81 6.57
N TYR A 214 -21.07 8.86 5.84
CA TYR A 214 -22.30 9.61 6.10
C TYR A 214 -23.53 8.69 5.98
N ALA A 215 -23.67 8.01 4.85
CA ALA A 215 -24.81 7.13 4.61
C ALA A 215 -24.87 5.99 5.65
N GLY A 216 -23.70 5.43 6.02
CA GLY A 216 -23.61 4.42 7.07
C GLY A 216 -24.04 4.93 8.44
N LYS A 217 -23.66 6.17 8.81
CA LYS A 217 -24.01 6.77 10.11
C LYS A 217 -25.48 7.20 10.22
N PHE A 218 -26.02 7.79 9.16
CA PHE A 218 -27.36 8.40 9.17
C PHE A 218 -28.45 7.55 8.50
N GLY A 219 -28.08 6.39 7.95
CA GLY A 219 -29.00 5.44 7.31
C GLY A 219 -29.52 5.88 5.95
N SER A 220 -29.11 7.05 5.43
CA SER A 220 -29.45 7.50 4.07
C SER A 220 -28.47 8.56 3.56
N GLY A 221 -28.46 8.75 2.24
CA GLY A 221 -27.77 9.88 1.59
C GLY A 221 -28.55 11.19 1.61
N ALA A 222 -29.77 11.20 2.16
CA ALA A 222 -30.62 12.38 2.17
C ALA A 222 -29.98 13.48 3.04
N GLY A 223 -29.87 14.69 2.49
CA GLY A 223 -29.28 15.82 3.21
C GLY A 223 -27.75 15.89 3.18
N MET A 224 -27.05 14.97 2.49
CA MET A 224 -25.58 15.01 2.34
C MET A 224 -25.07 16.37 1.85
N SER A 225 -25.67 16.95 0.82
CA SER A 225 -25.25 18.26 0.30
C SER A 225 -25.38 19.37 1.34
N LYS A 226 -26.45 19.36 2.16
CA LYS A 226 -26.63 20.34 3.25
C LYS A 226 -25.60 20.12 4.36
N ALA A 227 -25.34 18.86 4.72
CA ALA A 227 -24.34 18.51 5.72
C ALA A 227 -22.92 18.92 5.28
N TYR A 228 -22.58 18.71 4.01
CA TYR A 228 -21.31 19.14 3.43
C TYR A 228 -21.15 20.68 3.48
N VAL A 229 -22.18 21.42 3.05
CA VAL A 229 -22.16 22.90 3.11
C VAL A 229 -21.99 23.39 4.55
N ALA A 230 -22.72 22.80 5.51
CA ALA A 230 -22.60 23.16 6.93
C ALA A 230 -21.22 22.84 7.51
N LEU A 231 -20.64 21.70 7.12
CA LEU A 231 -19.29 21.30 7.52
C LEU A 231 -18.25 22.31 7.01
N LYS A 232 -18.30 22.66 5.72
CA LYS A 232 -17.42 23.65 5.10
C LYS A 232 -17.54 25.02 5.77
N ALA A 233 -18.77 25.50 5.99
CA ALA A 233 -19.00 26.79 6.65
C ALA A 233 -18.47 26.85 8.11
N ARG A 234 -18.39 25.73 8.82
CA ARG A 234 -17.76 25.66 10.16
C ARG A 234 -16.24 25.71 10.07
N TRP A 235 -15.66 25.09 9.04
CA TRP A 235 -14.23 25.08 8.81
C TRP A 235 -13.70 26.46 8.42
N ASP A 236 -14.38 27.13 7.50
CA ASP A 236 -14.01 28.48 7.05
C ASP A 236 -14.04 29.53 8.19
N LYS A 237 -14.68 29.24 9.33
CA LYS A 237 -14.67 30.07 10.54
C LYS A 237 -13.51 29.78 11.51
N LYS A 238 -12.80 28.67 11.31
CA LYS A 238 -11.67 28.25 12.16
C LYS A 238 -10.31 28.68 11.60
N ILE A 239 -10.27 29.08 10.34
CA ILE A 239 -9.11 29.67 9.65
C ILE A 239 -9.28 31.19 9.73
#